data_AF-A0A1E5JN63-F1
#
_entry.id   AF-A0A1E5JN63-F1
#
_cell.length_a   1.000
_cell.length_b   1.000
_cell.length_c   1.000
_cell.angle_alpha   90.00
_cell.angle_beta   90.00
_cell.angle_gamma   90.00
#
_symmetry.space_group_name_H-M   'P 1'
#
loop_
_entity.id
_entity.type
_entity.pdbx_description
1 polymer ?
#
loop_
_entity_poly.entity_id
_entity_poly.type
_entity_poly.pdbx_seq_one_letter_code
_entity_poly.pdbx_strand_id
1 'polypeptide(L)'
;MMVVFVSQCKKKALARTRRVLDAFADRIGDNTWQTVITQEGLSSVKKLLRKTATKNTAVSCHWIRARSRTELVWVVGCRHAFNHLGVVPVNFTSKEVIMDKLPIETDHLIANTKAQLLSHHLFAVGYVAYCLLEKIGIVNQKLRQSAFFSGILHDIGKIDPEFRRWVCNNKHSENIVPEDGVHIDTPKKFSFENGKEPFFRD
;
A
#
# COMPACT_ATOMS: atom_id res chain seq x y z
N MET A 1 32.18 -19.96 -10.15
CA MET A 1 30.92 -19.19 -9.97
C MET A 1 31.24 -17.71 -10.07
N MET A 2 30.36 -16.88 -10.63
CA MET A 2 30.55 -15.43 -10.65
C MET A 2 29.82 -14.80 -9.46
N VAL A 3 30.54 -14.05 -8.62
CA VAL A 3 29.97 -13.44 -7.42
C VAL A 3 30.17 -11.93 -7.41
N VAL A 4 29.27 -11.24 -6.72
CA VAL A 4 29.35 -9.81 -6.43
C VAL A 4 29.31 -9.63 -4.92
N PHE A 5 30.21 -8.81 -4.41
CA PHE A 5 30.20 -8.37 -3.02
C PHE A 5 29.76 -6.92 -2.96
N VAL A 6 28.83 -6.61 -2.06
CA VAL A 6 28.38 -5.24 -1.79
C VAL A 6 28.64 -4.92 -0.32
N SER A 7 29.32 -3.81 -0.05
CA SER A 7 29.64 -3.38 1.31
C SER A 7 28.83 -2.16 1.72
N GLN A 8 28.16 -2.24 2.87
CA GLN A 8 27.57 -1.10 3.59
C GLN A 8 28.31 -0.85 4.90
N CYS A 9 29.62 -1.13 4.90
CA CYS A 9 30.47 -0.94 6.06
C CYS A 9 30.62 0.55 6.40
N LYS A 10 30.58 0.88 7.69
CA LYS A 10 30.75 2.25 8.19
C LYS A 10 32.04 2.41 9.00
N LYS A 11 32.56 3.64 9.07
CA LYS A 11 33.73 4.00 9.88
C LYS A 11 34.95 3.13 9.53
N LYS A 12 35.76 2.76 10.52
CA LYS A 12 36.98 1.94 10.37
C LYS A 12 36.72 0.55 9.76
N ALA A 13 35.48 0.04 9.78
CA ALA A 13 35.16 -1.25 9.18
C ALA A 13 35.28 -1.23 7.65
N LEU A 14 35.03 -0.07 7.02
CA LEU A 14 35.13 0.09 5.57
C LEU A 14 36.55 -0.16 5.08
N ALA A 15 37.54 0.53 5.65
CA ALA A 15 38.94 0.36 5.28
C ALA A 15 39.45 -1.07 5.46
N ARG A 16 39.03 -1.75 6.54
CA ARG A 16 39.38 -3.16 6.79
C ARG A 16 38.76 -4.11 5.77
N THR A 17 37.48 -3.91 5.46
CA THR A 17 36.73 -4.74 4.49
C THR A 17 37.31 -4.58 3.10
N ARG A 18 37.62 -3.34 2.70
CA ARG A 18 38.28 -3.01 1.42
C ARG A 18 39.58 -3.81 1.26
N ARG A 19 40.48 -3.75 2.25
CA ARG A 19 41.74 -4.52 2.22
C ARG A 19 41.54 -6.02 2.03
N VAL A 20 40.50 -6.59 2.64
CA VAL A 20 40.18 -8.00 2.44
C VAL A 20 39.67 -8.23 1.02
N LEU A 21 38.64 -7.51 0.58
CA LEU A 21 38.00 -7.76 -0.72
C LEU A 21 38.89 -7.43 -1.92
N ASP A 22 39.70 -6.36 -1.83
CA ASP A 22 40.64 -5.96 -2.89
C ASP A 22 41.71 -7.04 -3.15
N ALA A 23 41.97 -7.94 -2.19
CA ALA A 23 42.90 -9.05 -2.38
C ALA A 23 42.30 -10.26 -3.11
N PHE A 24 40.97 -10.36 -3.22
CA PHE A 24 40.27 -11.52 -3.80
C PHE A 24 39.40 -11.19 -5.01
N ALA A 25 39.08 -9.91 -5.23
CA ALA A 25 38.11 -9.51 -6.24
C ALA A 25 38.42 -8.14 -6.81
N ASP A 26 38.03 -7.94 -8.07
CA ASP A 26 38.17 -6.66 -8.74
C ASP A 26 37.12 -5.70 -8.22
N ARG A 27 37.56 -4.51 -7.83
CA ARG A 27 36.66 -3.45 -7.40
C ARG A 27 36.05 -2.77 -8.63
N ILE A 28 34.73 -2.83 -8.74
CA ILE A 28 33.97 -2.26 -9.87
C ILE A 28 33.21 -0.97 -9.49
N GLY A 29 33.24 -0.59 -8.22
CA GLY A 29 32.68 0.66 -7.71
C GLY A 29 33.12 0.92 -6.27
N ASP A 30 32.67 2.04 -5.67
CA ASP A 30 33.20 2.49 -4.37
C ASP A 30 33.13 1.44 -3.26
N ASN A 31 32.03 0.67 -3.25
CA ASN A 31 31.75 -0.36 -2.25
C ASN A 31 31.26 -1.67 -2.90
N THR A 32 31.67 -1.92 -4.14
CA THR A 32 31.25 -3.09 -4.92
C THR A 32 32.44 -3.80 -5.56
N TRP A 33 32.44 -5.13 -5.47
CA TRP A 33 33.48 -5.99 -6.02
C TRP A 33 32.85 -7.13 -6.80
N GLN A 34 33.54 -7.60 -7.83
CA GLN A 34 33.11 -8.71 -8.65
C GLN A 34 34.29 -9.64 -8.94
N THR A 35 34.05 -10.94 -8.92
CA THR A 35 35.08 -11.93 -9.26
C THR A 35 34.47 -13.25 -9.69
N VAL A 36 35.26 -14.05 -10.40
CA VAL A 36 34.97 -15.47 -10.62
C VAL A 36 35.76 -16.27 -9.59
N ILE A 37 35.05 -16.96 -8.70
CA ILE A 37 35.65 -17.70 -7.58
C ILE A 37 35.13 -19.13 -7.49
N THR A 38 35.81 -19.98 -6.72
CA THR A 38 35.34 -21.33 -6.33
C THR A 38 34.54 -21.27 -5.03
N GLN A 39 33.79 -22.34 -4.70
CA GLN A 39 33.02 -22.41 -3.45
C GLN A 39 33.93 -22.39 -2.22
N GLU A 40 35.11 -23.00 -2.32
CA GLU A 40 36.13 -22.99 -1.27
C GLU A 40 36.71 -21.58 -1.10
N GLY A 41 37.07 -20.91 -2.21
CA GLY A 41 37.53 -19.53 -2.19
C GLY A 41 36.50 -18.59 -1.54
N LEU A 42 35.22 -18.76 -1.89
CA LEU A 42 34.12 -18.00 -1.28
C LEU A 42 34.01 -18.23 0.23
N SER A 43 34.19 -19.48 0.67
CA SER A 43 34.15 -19.85 2.09
C SER A 43 35.34 -19.24 2.86
N SER A 44 36.51 -19.19 2.24
CA SER A 44 37.71 -18.54 2.77
C SER A 44 37.53 -17.04 2.92
N VAL A 45 36.99 -16.35 1.90
CA VAL A 45 36.66 -14.91 1.97
C VAL A 45 35.68 -14.64 3.11
N LYS A 46 34.60 -15.43 3.20
CA LYS A 46 33.61 -15.32 4.29
C LYS A 46 34.28 -15.47 5.66
N LYS A 47 35.19 -16.43 5.83
CA LYS A 47 35.92 -16.65 7.08
C LYS A 47 36.80 -15.45 7.43
N LEU A 48 37.50 -14.86 6.45
CA LEU A 48 38.38 -13.71 6.66
C LEU A 48 37.60 -12.43 7.01
N LEU A 49 36.48 -12.20 6.33
CA LEU A 49 35.56 -11.10 6.64
C LEU A 49 34.97 -11.25 8.06
N ARG A 50 34.61 -12.47 8.46
CA ARG A 50 34.12 -12.73 9.83
C ARG A 50 35.17 -12.47 10.91
N LYS A 51 36.44 -12.80 10.66
CA LYS A 51 37.54 -12.52 11.62
C LYS A 51 37.73 -11.02 11.87
N THR A 52 37.52 -10.20 10.84
CA THR A 52 37.71 -8.74 10.90
C THR A 52 36.40 -7.97 11.13
N ALA A 53 35.29 -8.69 11.31
CA ALA A 53 33.96 -8.11 11.45
C ALA A 53 33.81 -7.37 12.78
N THR A 54 33.16 -6.22 12.71
CA THR A 54 32.75 -5.39 13.86
C THR A 54 31.27 -5.05 13.73
N LYS A 55 30.69 -4.34 14.71
CA LYS A 55 29.30 -3.85 14.64
C LYS A 55 28.98 -2.99 13.40
N ASN A 56 30.00 -2.35 12.82
CA ASN A 56 29.86 -1.50 11.63
C ASN A 56 30.19 -2.23 10.32
N THR A 57 30.51 -3.53 10.37
CA THR A 57 30.75 -4.34 9.18
C THR A 57 29.41 -4.80 8.63
N ALA A 58 29.17 -4.60 7.33
CA ALA A 58 28.00 -5.09 6.63
C ALA A 58 28.43 -5.41 5.19
N VAL A 59 28.47 -6.70 4.83
CA VAL A 59 28.85 -7.16 3.49
C VAL A 59 27.86 -8.23 3.05
N SER A 60 27.24 -8.04 1.89
CA SER A 60 26.41 -9.06 1.23
C SER A 60 27.20 -9.70 0.08
N CYS A 61 26.95 -10.99 -0.13
CA CYS A 61 27.50 -11.75 -1.25
C CYS A 61 26.36 -12.28 -2.11
N HIS A 62 26.39 -11.94 -3.38
CA HIS A 62 25.43 -12.38 -4.38
C HIS A 62 26.10 -13.30 -5.38
N TRP A 63 25.44 -14.41 -5.70
CA TRP A 63 25.82 -15.28 -6.81
C TRP A 63 24.99 -14.91 -8.03
N ILE A 64 25.66 -14.60 -9.14
CA ILE A 64 25.02 -14.42 -10.44
C ILE A 64 24.83 -15.81 -11.06
N ARG A 65 23.58 -16.29 -11.10
CA ARG A 65 23.22 -17.56 -11.76
C ARG A 65 22.95 -17.39 -13.25
N ALA A 66 22.30 -16.29 -13.62
CA ALA A 66 21.97 -15.95 -15.00
C ALA A 66 21.89 -14.43 -15.15
N ARG A 67 21.73 -13.94 -16.38
CA ARG A 67 21.69 -12.50 -16.70
C ARG A 67 20.70 -11.70 -15.85
N SER A 68 19.55 -12.30 -15.49
CA SER A 68 18.49 -11.67 -14.69
C SER A 68 18.33 -12.26 -13.29
N ARG A 69 19.17 -13.23 -12.89
CA ARG A 69 19.02 -13.94 -11.61
C ARG A 69 20.28 -13.83 -10.76
N THR A 70 20.13 -13.08 -9.68
CA THR A 70 21.11 -12.97 -8.60
C THR A 70 20.52 -13.50 -7.31
N GLU A 71 21.27 -14.33 -6.61
CA GLU A 71 20.83 -14.92 -5.35
C GLU A 71 21.75 -14.51 -4.21
N LEU A 72 21.15 -14.15 -3.09
CA LEU A 72 21.89 -13.88 -1.86
C LEU A 72 22.44 -15.20 -1.31
N VAL A 73 23.77 -15.30 -1.24
CA VAL A 73 24.44 -16.48 -0.66
C VAL A 73 24.59 -16.32 0.84
N TRP A 74 25.08 -15.15 1.28
CA TRP A 74 25.25 -14.84 2.69
C TRP A 74 25.44 -13.34 2.94
N VAL A 75 25.27 -12.96 4.21
CA VAL A 75 25.62 -11.63 4.74
C VAL A 75 26.57 -11.81 5.92
N VAL A 76 27.60 -10.97 6.00
CA VAL A 76 28.52 -10.87 7.14
C VAL A 76 28.32 -9.54 7.87
N GLY A 77 28.15 -9.61 9.19
CA GLY A 77 27.99 -8.45 10.06
C GLY A 77 26.52 -7.99 10.19
N CYS A 78 26.29 -6.68 10.15
CA CYS A 78 24.99 -6.07 10.37
C CYS A 78 24.01 -6.37 9.23
N ARG A 79 23.06 -7.30 9.47
CA ARG A 79 22.04 -7.69 8.49
C ARG A 79 21.03 -6.60 8.20
N HIS A 80 20.75 -5.71 9.16
CA HIS A 80 19.80 -4.60 9.01
C HIS A 80 20.20 -3.58 7.93
N ALA A 81 21.45 -3.61 7.47
CA ALA A 81 21.90 -2.77 6.36
C ALA A 81 21.35 -3.24 5.00
N PHE A 82 20.73 -4.43 4.94
CA PHE A 82 20.20 -5.04 3.73
C PHE A 82 18.77 -5.53 3.96
N ASN A 83 17.99 -5.64 2.88
CA ASN A 83 16.70 -6.34 2.93
C ASN A 83 16.89 -7.88 2.89
N HIS A 84 15.78 -8.63 2.86
CA HIS A 84 15.78 -10.09 2.82
C HIS A 84 16.47 -10.69 1.57
N LEU A 85 16.59 -9.91 0.48
CA LEU A 85 17.31 -10.28 -0.75
C LEU A 85 18.78 -9.79 -0.75
N GLY A 86 19.24 -9.16 0.33
CA GLY A 86 20.59 -8.61 0.41
C GLY A 86 20.78 -7.30 -0.36
N VAL A 87 19.69 -6.69 -0.83
CA VAL A 87 19.68 -5.42 -1.54
C VAL A 87 19.75 -4.27 -0.53
N VAL A 88 20.48 -3.22 -0.89
CA VAL A 88 20.61 -2.01 -0.08
C VAL A 88 19.32 -1.19 -0.19
N PRO A 89 18.64 -0.89 0.93
CA PRO A 89 17.50 0.03 0.91
C PRO A 89 17.95 1.45 0.56
N VAL A 90 17.21 2.10 -0.34
CA VAL A 90 17.50 3.47 -0.82
C VAL A 90 16.94 4.56 0.09
N ASN A 91 15.80 4.27 0.74
CA ASN A 91 15.11 5.18 1.65
C ASN A 91 14.84 4.47 2.98
N PHE A 92 14.98 5.20 4.07
CA PHE A 92 14.63 4.74 5.41
C PHE A 92 13.56 5.66 5.98
N THR A 93 12.51 5.10 6.57
CA THR A 93 11.52 5.85 7.36
C THR A 93 11.66 5.47 8.82
N SER A 94 11.70 6.47 9.70
CA SER A 94 11.68 6.27 11.16
C SER A 94 10.26 6.08 11.70
N LYS A 95 9.23 6.45 10.92
CA LYS A 95 7.83 6.20 11.25
C LYS A 95 7.46 4.79 10.79
N GLU A 96 6.83 4.02 11.67
CA GLU A 96 6.15 2.79 11.28
C GLU A 96 5.19 3.14 10.13
N VAL A 97 5.42 2.53 8.97
CA VAL A 97 4.41 2.53 7.91
C VAL A 97 3.36 1.54 8.39
N ILE A 98 2.31 2.05 9.01
CA ILE A 98 1.17 1.24 9.45
C ILE A 98 0.51 0.72 8.17
N MET A 99 0.96 -0.43 7.69
CA MET A 99 0.35 -1.12 6.55
C MET A 99 -1.05 -1.68 6.89
N ASP A 100 -1.39 -1.71 8.19
CA ASP A 100 -2.68 -2.22 8.70
C ASP A 100 -3.79 -1.18 8.75
N LYS A 101 -3.51 0.09 8.46
CA LYS A 101 -4.53 1.13 8.29
C LYS A 101 -4.44 1.60 6.86
N LEU A 102 -5.56 1.54 6.13
CA LEU A 102 -5.67 2.28 4.88
C LEU A 102 -5.16 3.71 5.15
N PRO A 103 -4.35 4.30 4.26
CA PRO A 103 -3.73 5.63 4.44
C PRO A 103 -4.74 6.77 4.35
N ILE A 104 -5.99 6.50 4.71
CA ILE A 104 -7.13 7.38 4.56
C ILE A 104 -7.62 7.64 5.98
N GLU A 105 -7.16 8.76 6.54
CA GLU A 105 -7.74 9.31 7.76
C GLU A 105 -9.18 9.73 7.47
N THR A 106 -10.11 8.79 7.59
CA THR A 106 -11.55 9.02 7.39
C THR A 106 -12.21 9.78 8.54
N ASP A 107 -11.48 10.02 9.64
CA ASP A 107 -11.98 10.59 10.89
C ASP A 107 -12.45 12.05 10.76
N HIS A 108 -12.03 12.73 9.69
CA HIS A 108 -12.45 14.11 9.38
C HIS A 108 -13.27 14.22 8.09
N LEU A 109 -13.61 13.08 7.47
CA LEU A 109 -14.37 13.04 6.24
C LEU A 109 -15.86 12.89 6.53
N ILE A 110 -16.68 13.51 5.70
CA ILE A 110 -18.13 13.57 5.86
C ILE A 110 -18.79 12.74 4.74
N ALA A 111 -19.75 11.89 5.09
CA ALA A 111 -20.49 11.03 4.15
C ALA A 111 -21.62 11.75 3.39
N ASN A 112 -22.18 12.81 3.96
CA ASN A 112 -23.37 13.48 3.45
C ASN A 112 -23.51 14.93 3.94
N THR A 113 -24.47 15.66 3.38
CA THR A 113 -24.77 17.07 3.72
C THR A 113 -25.17 17.31 5.18
N LYS A 114 -25.53 16.26 5.93
CA LYS A 114 -25.85 16.32 7.37
C LYS A 114 -24.62 16.20 8.28
N ALA A 115 -23.41 16.30 7.72
CA ALA A 115 -22.15 16.23 8.47
C ALA A 115 -21.91 14.90 9.21
N GLN A 116 -22.52 13.81 8.75
CA GLN A 116 -22.22 12.48 9.31
C GLN A 116 -20.79 12.06 8.95
N LEU A 117 -20.02 11.60 9.93
CA LEU A 117 -18.66 11.09 9.70
C LEU A 117 -18.69 9.88 8.76
N LEU A 118 -17.80 9.90 7.75
CA LEU A 118 -17.69 8.85 6.76
C LEU A 118 -17.31 7.51 7.39
N SER A 119 -16.37 7.52 8.35
CA SER A 119 -15.99 6.32 9.11
C SER A 119 -17.19 5.65 9.79
N HIS A 120 -18.05 6.43 10.44
CA HIS A 120 -19.24 5.93 11.13
C HIS A 120 -20.28 5.39 10.16
N HIS A 121 -20.47 6.08 9.03
CA HIS A 121 -21.39 5.63 7.98
C HIS A 121 -20.97 4.28 7.40
N LEU A 122 -19.71 4.16 6.95
CA LEU A 122 -19.19 2.94 6.33
C LEU A 122 -19.21 1.76 7.32
N PHE A 123 -18.82 1.99 8.58
CA PHE A 123 -18.92 0.97 9.62
C PHE A 123 -20.36 0.55 9.89
N ALA A 124 -21.30 1.49 10.03
CA ALA A 124 -22.70 1.21 10.33
C ALA A 124 -23.36 0.39 9.22
N VAL A 125 -23.12 0.74 7.94
CA VAL A 125 -23.66 -0.02 6.80
C VAL A 125 -23.10 -1.44 6.77
N GLY A 126 -21.78 -1.60 6.94
CA GLY A 126 -21.16 -2.93 7.03
C GLY A 126 -21.71 -3.76 8.19
N TYR A 127 -21.84 -3.17 9.39
CA TYR A 127 -22.35 -3.84 10.57
C TYR A 127 -23.81 -4.28 10.42
N VAL A 128 -24.67 -3.41 9.87
CA VAL A 128 -26.06 -3.77 9.59
C VAL A 128 -26.14 -4.90 8.56
N ALA A 129 -25.33 -4.89 7.50
CA ALA A 129 -25.27 -5.98 6.54
C ALA A 129 -24.87 -7.32 7.19
N TYR A 130 -23.91 -7.29 8.11
CA TYR A 130 -23.51 -8.46 8.90
C TYR A 130 -24.66 -9.01 9.74
N CYS A 131 -25.33 -8.14 10.52
CA CYS A 131 -26.45 -8.52 11.38
C CYS A 131 -27.69 -8.96 10.59
N LEU A 132 -27.93 -8.40 9.41
CA LEU A 132 -29.02 -8.82 8.54
C LEU A 132 -28.83 -10.27 8.07
N LEU A 133 -27.63 -10.63 7.63
CA LEU A 133 -27.33 -12.00 7.23
C LEU A 133 -27.45 -12.98 8.40
N GLU A 134 -27.10 -12.55 9.60
CA GLU A 134 -27.33 -13.32 10.82
C GLU A 134 -28.82 -13.53 11.10
N LYS A 135 -29.64 -12.47 11.00
CA LYS A 135 -31.10 -12.55 11.18
C LYS A 135 -31.80 -13.40 10.12
N ILE A 136 -31.30 -13.42 8.89
CA ILE A 136 -31.82 -14.25 7.79
C ILE A 136 -31.45 -15.74 7.96
N GLY A 137 -30.57 -16.07 8.92
CA GLY A 137 -30.18 -17.46 9.22
C GLY A 137 -28.96 -17.95 8.45
N ILE A 138 -28.14 -17.06 7.88
CA ILE A 138 -26.90 -17.44 7.20
C ILE A 138 -25.82 -17.78 8.23
N VAL A 139 -25.56 -19.07 8.42
CA VAL A 139 -24.60 -19.58 9.42
C VAL A 139 -23.14 -19.31 9.01
N ASN A 140 -22.83 -19.26 7.72
CA ASN A 140 -21.45 -19.12 7.22
C ASN A 140 -20.83 -17.77 7.63
N GLN A 141 -19.85 -17.84 8.55
CA GLN A 141 -19.17 -16.67 9.10
C GLN A 141 -18.33 -15.92 8.04
N LYS A 142 -17.70 -16.63 7.09
CA LYS A 142 -16.91 -15.99 6.03
C LYS A 142 -17.78 -15.15 5.11
N LEU A 143 -18.98 -15.64 4.79
CA LEU A 143 -19.95 -14.91 3.97
C LEU A 143 -20.46 -13.65 4.68
N ARG A 144 -20.74 -13.76 5.99
CA ARG A 144 -21.12 -12.61 6.82
C ARG A 144 -20.00 -11.56 6.88
N GLN A 145 -18.76 -11.99 7.07
CA GLN A 145 -17.58 -11.11 7.03
C GLN A 145 -17.41 -10.45 5.65
N SER A 146 -17.61 -11.19 4.56
CA SER A 146 -17.55 -10.64 3.20
C SER A 146 -18.58 -9.53 2.99
N ALA A 147 -19.80 -9.70 3.49
CA ALA A 147 -20.84 -8.68 3.42
C ALA A 147 -20.51 -7.45 4.28
N PHE A 148 -19.92 -7.66 5.46
CA PHE A 148 -19.41 -6.59 6.30
C PHE A 148 -18.36 -5.74 5.56
N PHE A 149 -17.33 -6.37 4.98
CA PHE A 149 -16.31 -5.66 4.21
C PHE A 149 -16.88 -4.97 2.97
N SER A 150 -17.81 -5.62 2.27
CA SER A 150 -18.49 -5.01 1.11
C SER A 150 -19.30 -3.77 1.52
N GLY A 151 -19.98 -3.82 2.66
CA GLY A 151 -20.69 -2.66 3.22
C GLY A 151 -19.77 -1.55 3.71
N ILE A 152 -18.56 -1.86 4.20
CA ILE A 152 -17.55 -0.82 4.50
C ILE A 152 -17.04 -0.16 3.21
N LEU A 153 -16.90 -0.91 2.12
CA LEU A 153 -16.30 -0.40 0.89
C LEU A 153 -17.30 0.22 -0.10
N HIS A 154 -18.61 0.05 0.12
CA HIS A 154 -19.64 0.43 -0.87
C HIS A 154 -19.57 1.91 -1.32
N ASP A 155 -19.23 2.80 -0.39
CA ASP A 155 -19.19 4.25 -0.60
C ASP A 155 -17.78 4.82 -0.36
N ILE A 156 -16.74 4.00 -0.54
CA ILE A 156 -15.34 4.42 -0.35
C ILE A 156 -14.93 5.53 -1.33
N GLY A 157 -15.64 5.67 -2.46
CA GLY A 157 -15.45 6.77 -3.41
C GLY A 157 -15.66 8.16 -2.81
N LYS A 158 -16.34 8.30 -1.66
CA LYS A 158 -16.54 9.58 -0.96
C LYS A 158 -15.27 10.16 -0.33
N ILE A 159 -14.17 9.44 -0.41
CA ILE A 159 -12.83 9.95 -0.07
C ILE A 159 -12.31 10.93 -1.12
N ASP A 160 -12.90 10.92 -2.33
CA ASP A 160 -12.52 11.81 -3.40
C ASP A 160 -12.61 13.30 -3.01
N PRO A 161 -11.56 14.11 -3.23
CA PRO A 161 -11.54 15.53 -2.90
C PRO A 161 -12.61 16.36 -3.61
N GLU A 162 -12.99 16.02 -4.85
CA GLU A 162 -14.03 16.75 -5.59
C GLU A 162 -15.42 16.44 -5.02
N PHE A 163 -15.68 15.19 -4.65
CA PHE A 163 -16.89 14.84 -3.90
C PHE A 163 -16.99 15.64 -2.59
N ARG A 164 -15.88 15.75 -1.84
CA ARG A 164 -15.83 16.55 -0.61
C ARG A 164 -16.12 18.02 -0.88
N ARG A 165 -15.53 18.58 -1.95
CA ARG A 165 -15.75 19.97 -2.37
C ARG A 165 -17.22 20.21 -2.70
N TRP A 166 -17.88 19.29 -3.41
CA TRP A 166 -19.32 19.35 -3.69
C TRP A 166 -20.16 19.31 -2.41
N VAL A 167 -19.89 18.39 -1.47
CA VAL A 167 -20.63 18.30 -0.20
C VAL A 167 -20.47 19.59 0.63
N CYS A 168 -19.27 20.17 0.68
CA CYS A 168 -19.00 21.39 1.44
C CYS A 168 -19.54 22.67 0.77
N ASN A 169 -19.55 22.74 -0.57
CA ASN A 169 -20.00 23.91 -1.32
C ASN A 169 -21.53 24.05 -1.40
N ASN A 170 -22.28 22.97 -1.17
CA ASN A 170 -23.75 22.98 -1.17
C ASN A 170 -24.40 23.75 -0.01
N LYS A 171 -23.67 24.64 0.69
CA LYS A 171 -24.30 25.58 1.62
C LYS A 171 -24.99 26.75 0.93
N HIS A 172 -24.73 27.08 -0.34
CA HIS A 172 -25.59 27.95 -1.17
C HIS A 172 -25.22 27.81 -2.65
N SER A 173 -26.03 27.08 -3.43
CA SER A 173 -26.24 27.37 -4.85
C SER A 173 -27.60 26.81 -5.26
N GLU A 174 -28.65 27.57 -4.98
CA GLU A 174 -29.83 27.54 -5.85
C GLU A 174 -29.33 27.75 -7.29
N ASN A 175 -29.77 26.89 -8.22
CA ASN A 175 -29.43 26.87 -9.66
C ASN A 175 -28.18 26.07 -10.08
N ILE A 176 -28.20 24.76 -9.85
CA ILE A 176 -27.55 23.81 -10.76
C ILE A 176 -28.66 22.91 -11.31
N VAL A 177 -29.05 23.15 -12.56
CA VAL A 177 -29.97 22.28 -13.30
C VAL A 177 -29.17 21.05 -13.76
N PRO A 178 -29.50 19.82 -13.31
CA PRO A 178 -28.86 18.61 -13.80
C PRO A 178 -29.21 18.39 -15.29
N GLU A 179 -28.21 18.08 -16.12
CA GLU A 179 -28.34 17.95 -17.57
C GLU A 179 -29.05 16.65 -18.03
N ASP A 180 -29.37 15.73 -17.11
CA ASP A 180 -30.05 14.48 -17.44
C ASP A 180 -31.29 14.25 -16.57
N GLY A 181 -32.47 14.33 -17.21
CA GLY A 181 -33.74 13.84 -16.66
C GLY A 181 -34.92 14.76 -16.94
N VAL A 182 -35.71 14.43 -17.96
CA VAL A 182 -36.95 15.12 -18.34
C VAL A 182 -37.95 15.14 -17.18
N HIS A 183 -38.14 16.27 -16.50
CA HIS A 183 -39.25 16.48 -15.57
C HIS A 183 -39.89 17.86 -15.76
N ILE A 184 -41.23 17.85 -15.73
CA ILE A 184 -42.13 18.94 -16.10
C ILE A 184 -41.92 20.14 -15.16
N ASP A 185 -41.51 21.28 -15.73
CA ASP A 185 -41.25 22.53 -15.02
C ASP A 185 -42.55 23.21 -14.58
N THR A 186 -43.05 22.91 -13.37
CA THR A 186 -43.64 23.87 -12.38
C THR A 186 -44.42 23.13 -11.29
N PRO A 187 -44.51 23.69 -10.06
CA PRO A 187 -45.22 23.05 -8.95
C PRO A 187 -46.72 23.28 -9.10
N LYS A 188 -47.39 22.53 -9.99
CA LYS A 188 -48.85 22.38 -9.87
C LYS A 188 -49.12 21.51 -8.64
N LYS A 189 -49.80 22.08 -7.64
CA LYS A 189 -50.35 21.32 -6.51
C LYS A 189 -51.13 20.13 -7.06
N PHE A 190 -50.72 18.93 -6.67
CA PHE A 190 -51.39 17.70 -7.06
C PHE A 190 -52.87 17.76 -6.63
N SER A 191 -53.77 17.62 -7.61
CA SER A 191 -55.23 17.59 -7.45
C SER A 191 -55.76 16.43 -8.29
N PHE A 192 -56.63 15.62 -7.70
CA PHE A 192 -57.26 14.47 -8.36
C PHE A 192 -58.24 14.85 -9.48
N GLU A 193 -58.55 16.15 -9.66
CA GLU A 193 -59.46 16.61 -10.71
C GLU A 193 -58.76 16.85 -12.07
N ASN A 194 -57.43 16.93 -12.10
CA ASN A 194 -56.67 17.26 -13.31
C ASN A 194 -56.48 16.06 -14.28
N GLY A 195 -57.14 14.93 -14.02
CA GLY A 195 -57.02 13.68 -14.78
C GLY A 195 -58.30 13.25 -15.50
N LYS A 196 -59.14 14.19 -15.93
CA LYS A 196 -60.28 13.87 -16.81
C LYS A 196 -60.06 14.48 -18.20
N GLU A 197 -59.48 13.70 -19.10
CA GLU A 197 -59.72 13.93 -20.53
C GLU A 197 -61.18 13.59 -20.87
N PRO A 198 -61.85 14.37 -21.73
CA PRO A 198 -63.18 14.04 -22.21
C PRO A 198 -63.05 13.05 -23.37
N PHE A 199 -62.93 11.76 -23.05
CA PHE A 199 -63.31 10.74 -24.03
C PHE A 199 -64.79 10.42 -23.85
N PHE A 200 -65.55 10.84 -24.87
CA PHE A 200 -66.89 10.44 -25.32
C PHE A 200 -67.74 11.67 -25.64
N ARG A 201 -67.66 12.10 -26.90
CA ARG A 201 -68.85 12.55 -27.63
C ARG A 201 -69.12 11.51 -28.70
N ASP A 202 -70.28 10.88 -28.55
CA ASP A 202 -70.96 10.10 -29.58
C ASP A 202 -71.21 10.93 -30.85
#